data_AF-A0AAD6C9Q0-F1
#
_entry.id   AF-A0AAD6C9Q0-F1
#
_cell.length_a   1.000
_cell.length_b   1.000
_cell.length_c   1.000
_cell.angle_alpha   90.00
_cell.angle_beta   90.00
_cell.angle_gamma   90.00
#
_symmetry.space_group_name_H-M   'P 1'
#
loop_
_entity.id
_entity.type
_entity.pdbx_description
1 polymer ?
#
loop_
_entity_poly.entity_id
_entity_poly.type
_entity_poly.pdbx_seq_one_letter_code
_entity_poly.pdbx_strand_id
1 'polypeptide(L)'
;MSRYVAVKVITADTSTCTPEAGLLSSLSNSLSKLGRETIPSLIDEFWVTGPNGKHRCIVTPPARKSLFDAKETSTFGLFRPKVAQSIITQLIRGVAFLHYKDTVYGSMRYV
;
A
#
# COMPACT_ATOMS: atom_id res chain seq x y z
N MET A 1 -8.23 -6.66 22.75
CA MET A 1 -7.04 -7.15 22.03
C MET A 1 -6.48 -5.98 21.22
N SER A 2 -5.31 -5.46 21.60
CA SER A 2 -4.65 -4.32 20.94
C SER A 2 -3.81 -4.79 19.75
N ARG A 3 -3.80 -4.04 18.65
CA ARG A 3 -2.95 -4.31 17.48
C ARG A 3 -2.25 -3.02 17.04
N TYR A 4 -1.03 -3.14 16.49
CA TYR A 4 -0.33 -2.02 15.86
C TYR A 4 -0.94 -1.70 14.49
N VAL A 5 -0.97 -0.41 14.15
CA VAL A 5 -1.49 0.12 12.87
C VAL A 5 -0.58 1.23 12.36
N ALA A 6 -0.62 1.48 11.05
CA ALA A 6 -0.06 2.67 10.43
C ALA A 6 -1.19 3.66 10.13
N VAL A 7 -0.96 4.94 10.45
CA VAL A 7 -1.91 6.03 10.17
C VAL A 7 -1.26 7.02 9.21
N LYS A 8 -1.87 7.19 8.04
CA LYS A 8 -1.51 8.24 7.09
C LYS A 8 -2.45 9.42 7.30
N VAL A 9 -1.89 10.58 7.67
CA VAL A 9 -2.64 11.83 7.83
C VAL A 9 -2.48 12.66 6.56
N ILE A 10 -3.59 12.88 5.86
CA ILE A 10 -3.61 13.68 4.63
C ILE A 10 -3.62 15.16 5.03
N THR A 11 -2.95 16.00 4.24
CA THR A 11 -2.97 17.45 4.46
C THR A 11 -4.39 17.99 4.27
N ALA A 12 -4.77 19.03 5.02
CA ALA A 12 -6.16 19.49 5.05
C ALA A 12 -6.66 19.95 3.67
N ASP A 13 -5.79 20.57 2.88
CA ASP A 13 -6.04 21.07 1.52
C ASP A 13 -6.30 19.96 0.50
N THR A 14 -5.76 18.75 0.72
CA THR A 14 -5.93 17.61 -0.20
C THR A 14 -6.94 16.58 0.29
N SER A 15 -7.39 16.68 1.55
CA SER A 15 -8.21 15.66 2.21
C SER A 15 -9.57 15.37 1.54
N THR A 16 -10.16 16.35 0.84
CA THR A 16 -11.42 16.19 0.10
C THR A 16 -11.24 15.57 -1.28
N CYS A 17 -10.07 15.73 -1.89
CA CYS A 17 -9.79 15.32 -3.27
C CYS A 17 -9.01 14.01 -3.37
N THR A 18 -8.50 13.46 -2.27
CA THR A 18 -7.75 12.19 -2.29
C THR A 18 -8.69 10.97 -2.41
N PRO A 19 -8.64 10.20 -3.51
CA PRO A 19 -9.48 9.02 -3.70
C PRO A 19 -8.92 7.74 -3.05
N GLU A 20 -7.77 7.84 -2.37
CA GLU A 20 -6.98 6.69 -1.90
C GLU A 20 -7.75 5.73 -0.99
N ALA A 21 -8.48 6.23 0.00
CA ALA A 21 -9.26 5.37 0.90
C ALA A 21 -10.40 4.65 0.15
N GLY A 22 -11.07 5.34 -0.78
CA GLY A 22 -12.10 4.76 -1.64
C GLY A 22 -11.53 3.67 -2.55
N LEU A 23 -10.35 3.90 -3.13
CA LEU A 23 -9.63 2.92 -3.94
C LEU A 23 -9.21 1.70 -3.11
N LEU A 24 -8.62 1.90 -1.94
CA LEU A 24 -8.22 0.79 -1.05
C LEU A 24 -9.43 -0.02 -0.60
N SER A 25 -10.55 0.65 -0.28
CA SER A 25 -11.81 0.00 0.06
C SER A 25 -12.35 -0.84 -1.10
N SER A 26 -12.40 -0.30 -2.33
CA SER A 26 -12.89 -1.03 -3.51
C SER A 26 -12.03 -2.24 -3.85
N LEU A 27 -10.70 -2.11 -3.77
CA LEU A 27 -9.75 -3.21 -3.98
C LEU A 27 -9.90 -4.29 -2.88
N SER A 28 -10.15 -3.87 -1.64
CA SER A 28 -10.32 -4.80 -0.51
C SER A 28 -11.57 -5.67 -0.63
N ASN A 29 -12.65 -5.17 -1.23
CA ASN A 29 -13.93 -5.87 -1.37
C ASN A 29 -13.99 -6.83 -2.58
N SER A 30 -12.89 -7.00 -3.31
CA SER A 30 -12.82 -7.90 -4.46
C SER A 30 -12.92 -9.38 -4.09
N LEU A 31 -13.74 -10.13 -4.84
CA LEU A 31 -13.83 -11.60 -4.76
C LEU A 31 -12.57 -12.31 -5.26
N SER A 32 -11.80 -11.70 -6.16
CA SER A 32 -10.52 -12.26 -6.62
C SER A 32 -9.51 -12.23 -5.48
N LYS A 33 -9.04 -13.43 -5.09
CA LYS A 33 -8.09 -13.60 -3.99
C LYS A 33 -6.63 -13.51 -4.44
N LEU A 34 -6.33 -13.81 -5.71
CA LEU A 34 -4.95 -13.88 -6.19
C LEU A 34 -4.43 -12.48 -6.53
N GLY A 35 -3.32 -12.09 -5.91
CA GLY A 35 -2.71 -10.76 -6.05
C GLY A 35 -3.29 -9.71 -5.11
N ARG A 36 -4.52 -9.90 -4.60
CA ARG A 36 -5.13 -9.01 -3.59
C ARG A 36 -4.28 -8.93 -2.32
N GLU A 37 -3.63 -10.03 -1.94
CA GLU A 37 -2.75 -10.11 -0.76
C GLU A 37 -1.53 -9.16 -0.83
N THR A 38 -1.21 -8.67 -2.02
CA THR A 38 -0.09 -7.75 -2.26
C THR A 38 -0.47 -6.28 -2.10
N ILE A 39 -1.77 -5.98 -2.00
CA ILE A 39 -2.30 -4.63 -1.83
C ILE A 39 -2.66 -4.42 -0.35
N PRO A 40 -2.22 -3.32 0.29
CA PRO A 40 -2.60 -3.03 1.67
C PRO A 40 -4.13 -2.93 1.82
N SER A 41 -4.69 -3.59 2.84
CA SER A 41 -6.10 -3.46 3.16
C SER A 41 -6.36 -2.18 3.96
N LEU A 42 -7.46 -1.49 3.68
CA LEU A 42 -7.98 -0.44 4.56
C LEU A 42 -8.50 -1.07 5.86
N ILE A 43 -8.00 -0.63 7.02
CA ILE A 43 -8.51 -1.02 8.34
C ILE A 43 -9.62 -0.08 8.77
N ASP A 44 -9.38 1.22 8.63
CA ASP A 44 -10.31 2.26 9.07
C ASP A 44 -10.02 3.58 8.35
N GLU A 45 -10.99 4.48 8.38
CA GLU A 45 -10.92 5.81 7.82
C GLU A 45 -11.68 6.81 8.71
N PHE A 46 -11.03 7.89 9.11
CA PHE A 46 -11.64 8.90 9.96
C PHE A 46 -11.13 10.31 9.67
N TRP A 47 -11.77 11.31 10.28
CA TRP A 47 -11.43 12.72 10.15
C TRP A 47 -10.94 13.30 11.47
N VAL A 48 -9.90 14.12 11.40
CA VAL A 48 -9.35 14.86 12.55
C VAL A 48 -9.38 16.35 12.24
N THR A 49 -9.93 17.14 13.16
CA THR A 49 -9.86 18.61 13.08
C THR A 49 -8.62 19.09 13.81
N GLY A 50 -7.77 19.84 13.11
CA GLY A 50 -6.58 20.49 13.64
C GLY A 50 -6.57 22.00 13.37
N PRO A 51 -5.53 22.71 13.81
CA PRO A 51 -5.39 24.15 13.60
C PRO A 51 -5.36 24.54 12.12
N ASN A 52 -4.92 23.62 11.25
CA ASN A 52 -4.81 23.83 9.81
C ASN A 52 -6.04 23.32 9.02
N GLY A 53 -7.14 22.98 9.70
CA GLY A 53 -8.37 22.49 9.08
C GLY A 53 -8.65 21.01 9.36
N LYS A 54 -9.44 20.37 8.48
CA LYS A 54 -9.86 18.97 8.63
C LYS A 54 -8.97 18.05 7.80
N HIS A 55 -8.40 17.06 8.47
CA HIS A 55 -7.49 16.08 7.91
C HIS A 55 -8.19 14.73 7.78
N ARG A 56 -8.11 14.12 6.60
CA ARG A 56 -8.55 12.74 6.40
C ARG A 56 -7.42 11.80 6.81
N CYS A 57 -7.74 10.80 7.62
CA CYS A 57 -6.80 9.82 8.14
C CYS A 57 -7.14 8.43 7.61
N ILE A 58 -6.14 7.76 7.04
CA ILE A 58 -6.27 6.41 6.47
C ILE A 58 -5.47 5.45 7.35
N VAL A 59 -6.11 4.39 7.82
CA VAL A 59 -5.50 3.38 8.69
C VAL A 59 -5.26 2.09 7.90
N THR A 60 -4.03 1.60 7.92
CA THR A 60 -3.62 0.36 7.25
C THR A 60 -2.76 -0.50 8.18
N PRO A 61 -2.56 -1.80 7.86
CA PRO A 61 -1.57 -2.61 8.54
C PRO A 61 -0.18 -1.96 8.39
N PRO A 62 0.68 -2.01 9.42
CA PRO A 62 2.05 -1.51 9.29
C PRO A 62 2.78 -2.19 8.13
N ALA A 63 3.34 -1.38 7.24
CA ALA A 63 4.20 -1.89 6.18
C ALA A 63 5.50 -2.47 6.77
N ARG A 64 6.14 -3.35 6.00
CA ARG A 64 7.51 -3.79 6.28
C ARG A 64 8.51 -2.82 5.65
N LYS A 65 9.80 -3.15 5.71
CA LYS A 65 10.84 -2.43 4.96
C LYS A 65 10.49 -2.36 3.47
N SER A 66 10.84 -1.23 2.85
CA SER A 66 10.78 -1.12 1.39
C SER A 66 11.79 -2.10 0.75
N LEU A 67 11.60 -2.42 -0.52
CA LEU A 67 12.56 -3.25 -1.26
C LEU A 67 13.92 -2.56 -1.36
N PHE A 68 13.95 -1.22 -1.45
CA PHE A 68 15.19 -0.45 -1.44
C PHE A 68 15.94 -0.64 -0.11
N ASP A 69 15.28 -0.40 1.02
CA ASP A 69 15.92 -0.58 2.34
C ASP A 69 16.35 -2.03 2.58
N ALA A 70 15.57 -3.00 2.09
CA ALA A 70 15.89 -4.41 2.19
C ALA A 70 17.12 -4.80 1.34
N LYS A 71 17.27 -4.17 0.16
CA LYS A 71 18.46 -4.33 -0.72
C LYS A 71 19.69 -3.72 -0.05
N GLU A 72 19.59 -2.47 0.41
CA GLU A 72 20.69 -1.74 1.04
C GLU A 72 21.19 -2.41 2.33
N THR A 73 20.30 -3.08 3.06
CA THR A 73 20.67 -3.82 4.28
C THR A 73 21.15 -5.25 4.04
N SER A 74 21.22 -5.69 2.78
CA SER A 74 21.79 -7.00 2.44
C SER A 74 23.32 -6.94 2.35
N THR A 75 23.99 -8.06 2.61
CA THR A 75 25.47 -8.14 2.64
C THR A 75 26.14 -7.66 1.35
N PHE A 76 25.48 -7.81 0.21
CA PHE A 76 26.05 -7.50 -1.11
C PHE A 76 25.20 -6.51 -1.94
N GLY A 77 24.21 -5.85 -1.33
CA GLY A 77 23.27 -5.02 -2.08
C GLY A 77 22.37 -5.81 -3.05
N LEU A 78 22.19 -7.12 -2.80
CA LEU A 78 21.49 -8.07 -3.68
C LEU A 78 20.61 -9.04 -2.89
N PHE A 79 19.49 -9.42 -3.49
CA PHE A 79 18.65 -10.51 -2.98
C PHE A 79 19.16 -11.87 -3.44
N ARG A 80 19.04 -12.89 -2.58
CA ARG A 80 19.23 -14.29 -3.02
C ARG A 80 18.26 -14.62 -4.15
N PRO A 81 18.64 -15.42 -5.16
CA PRO A 81 17.80 -15.66 -6.34
C PRO A 81 16.36 -16.10 -6.03
N LYS A 82 16.16 -17.00 -5.06
CA LYS A 82 14.82 -17.44 -4.64
C LYS A 82 13.97 -16.32 -4.04
N VAL A 83 14.60 -15.39 -3.31
CA VAL A 83 13.91 -14.23 -2.72
C VAL A 83 13.52 -13.25 -3.84
N ALA A 84 14.44 -12.96 -4.76
CA ALA A 84 14.16 -12.11 -5.92
C ALA A 84 12.99 -12.68 -6.77
N GLN A 85 13.00 -13.98 -7.05
CA GLN A 85 11.92 -14.64 -7.78
C GLN A 85 10.57 -14.54 -7.06
N SER A 86 10.57 -14.68 -5.72
CA SER A 86 9.36 -14.51 -4.91
C SER A 86 8.82 -13.07 -4.95
N ILE A 87 9.70 -12.07 -4.87
CA ILE A 87 9.34 -10.65 -5.00
C ILE A 87 8.73 -10.38 -6.38
N ILE A 88 9.38 -10.83 -7.45
CA ILE A 88 8.89 -10.68 -8.83
C ILE A 88 7.53 -11.36 -9.01
N THR A 89 7.36 -12.58 -8.47
CA THR A 89 6.10 -13.31 -8.54
C THR A 89 4.97 -12.55 -7.84
N GLN A 90 5.23 -11.99 -6.66
CA GLN A 90 4.26 -11.17 -5.92
C GLN A 90 3.94 -9.89 -6.69
N LEU A 91 4.94 -9.21 -7.26
CA LEU A 91 4.75 -8.00 -8.05
C LEU A 91 3.86 -8.28 -9.28
N ILE A 92 4.14 -9.33 -10.04
CA ILE A 92 3.34 -9.73 -11.21
C ILE A 92 1.89 -10.00 -10.80
N ARG A 93 1.67 -10.72 -9.69
CA ARG A 93 0.32 -11.00 -9.19
C ARG A 93 -0.41 -9.72 -8.78
N GLY A 94 0.26 -8.81 -8.09
CA GLY A 94 -0.31 -7.53 -7.67
C GLY A 94 -0.70 -6.65 -8.84
N VAL A 95 0.19 -6.52 -9.84
CA VAL A 95 -0.08 -5.74 -11.05
C VAL A 95 -1.21 -6.37 -11.87
N ALA A 96 -1.22 -7.69 -12.04
CA ALA A 96 -2.30 -8.40 -12.72
C ALA A 96 -3.64 -8.19 -12.01
N PHE A 97 -3.66 -8.21 -10.68
CA PHE A 97 -4.85 -7.91 -9.88
C PHE A 97 -5.34 -6.47 -10.08
N LEU A 98 -4.43 -5.50 -10.09
CA LEU A 98 -4.79 -4.10 -10.33
C LEU A 98 -5.36 -3.89 -11.73
N HIS A 99 -4.76 -4.49 -12.76
CA HIS A 99 -5.27 -4.43 -14.13
C HIS A 99 -6.64 -5.10 -14.26
N TYR A 100 -6.88 -6.22 -13.57
CA TYR A 100 -8.21 -6.85 -13.49
C TYR A 100 -9.26 -5.93 -12.83
N LYS A 101 -8.83 -4.92 -12.07
CA LYS A 101 -9.67 -3.90 -11.43
C LYS A 101 -9.67 -2.56 -12.16
N ASP A 102 -9.25 -2.55 -13.43
CA ASP A 102 -9.15 -1.34 -14.25
C ASP A 102 -8.36 -0.21 -13.56
N THR A 103 -7.43 -0.59 -12.68
CA THR A 103 -6.62 0.33 -11.90
C THR A 103 -5.17 0.23 -12.37
N VAL A 104 -4.59 1.36 -12.76
CA VAL A 104 -3.19 1.43 -13.17
C VAL A 104 -2.36 2.00 -12.04
N TYR A 105 -1.30 1.28 -11.63
CA TYR A 105 -0.34 1.81 -10.67
C TYR A 105 0.69 2.69 -11.39
N GLY A 106 0.46 4.01 -11.36
CA GLY A 106 1.28 4.99 -12.10
C GLY A 106 2.67 5.25 -11.53
N SER A 107 3.13 4.54 -10.50
CA SER A 107 4.41 4.81 -9.83
C SER A 107 5.25 3.55 -9.57
N MET A 108 5.37 2.65 -10.55
CA MET A 108 6.41 1.62 -10.49
C MET A 108 7.78 2.27 -10.72
N ARG A 109 8.63 2.32 -9.68
CA ARG A 109 10.04 2.73 -9.80
C ARG A 109 10.93 1.50 -9.82
N TYR A 110 11.73 1.36 -10.88
CA TYR A 110 12.88 0.48 -10.89
C TYR A 110 13.98 1.13 -10.03
N VAL A 111 14.51 0.36 -9.07
CA VAL A 111 15.63 0.77 -8.20
C VAL A 111 16.80 -0.18 -8.38
#